data_AF-A0A3D0RPP1-F1
#
_entry.id   AF-A0A3D0RPP1-F1
#
_cell.length_a   1.000
_cell.length_b   1.000
_cell.length_c   1.000
_cell.angle_alpha   90.00
_cell.angle_beta   90.00
_cell.angle_gamma   90.00
#
_symmetry.space_group_name_H-M   'P 1'
#
loop_
_entity.id
_entity.type
_entity.pdbx_description
1 polymer ?
#
loop_
_entity_poly.entity_id
_entity_poly.type
_entity_poly.pdbx_seq_one_letter_code
_entity_poly.pdbx_strand_id
1 'polypeptide(L)'
;VQGDEIIRVHAPKVKAVDGSGAGATFSSGYIYGYLQGWSLEESVRFAIAAASLKVTQSGLKMFSVKEIKDLARTLRVDRMVYRDNQFVKITKLFRIPEDNVLIDNILVKETRKLAERLLPKRKTERKKIKRSLVE
;
A
#
# COMPACT_ATOMS: atom_id res chain seq x y z
N VAL A 1 1.79 -3.17 -1.20
CA VAL A 1 2.47 -2.70 -2.42
C VAL A 1 2.31 -1.20 -2.46
N GLN A 2 3.39 -0.45 -2.66
CA GLN A 2 3.38 1.01 -2.82
C GLN A 2 4.33 1.38 -3.95
N GLY A 3 3.79 1.87 -5.07
CA GLY A 3 4.59 2.04 -6.29
C GLY A 3 5.19 0.71 -6.76
N ASP A 4 6.51 0.67 -6.93
CA ASP A 4 7.25 -0.52 -7.34
C ASP A 4 7.67 -1.41 -6.14
N GLU A 5 7.40 -0.96 -4.90
CA GLU A 5 7.74 -1.67 -3.67
C GLU A 5 6.69 -2.73 -3.32
N ILE A 6 7.13 -3.99 -3.21
CA ILE A 6 6.34 -5.08 -2.64
C ILE A 6 7.02 -5.55 -1.37
N ILE A 7 6.25 -5.63 -0.29
CA ILE A 7 6.72 -6.22 0.96
C ILE A 7 5.83 -7.40 1.35
N ARG A 8 6.45 -8.40 1.95
CA ARG A 8 5.76 -9.50 2.64
C ARG A 8 6.28 -9.53 4.06
N VAL A 9 5.42 -9.14 5.00
CA VAL A 9 5.71 -9.28 6.43
C VAL A 9 5.11 -10.61 6.90
N HIS A 10 5.92 -11.45 7.53
CA HIS A 10 5.47 -12.75 8.04
C HIS A 10 4.89 -12.59 9.44
N ALA A 11 3.67 -13.07 9.63
CA ALA A 11 3.06 -13.11 10.96
C ALA A 11 3.84 -14.06 11.88
N PRO A 12 3.97 -13.73 13.18
CA PRO A 12 4.58 -14.61 14.16
C PRO A 12 3.68 -15.82 14.43
N LYS A 13 4.26 -16.92 14.87
CA LYS A 13 3.48 -18.04 15.41
C LYS A 13 2.94 -17.65 16.78
N VAL A 14 1.63 -17.74 16.96
CA VAL A 14 0.94 -17.44 18.21
C VAL A 14 -0.09 -18.52 18.52
N LYS A 15 -0.45 -18.67 19.80
CA LYS A 15 -1.58 -19.51 20.21
C LYS A 15 -2.88 -18.71 20.02
N ALA A 16 -3.62 -19.03 18.97
CA ALA A 16 -4.91 -18.39 18.70
C ALA A 16 -5.95 -18.79 19.75
N VAL A 17 -6.65 -17.80 20.28
CA VAL A 17 -7.74 -17.94 21.26
C VAL A 17 -9.05 -17.43 20.66
N ASP A 18 -9.04 -16.27 19.98
CA ASP A 18 -10.22 -15.66 19.37
C ASP A 18 -9.85 -14.82 18.15
N GLY A 19 -10.29 -15.25 16.96
CA GLY A 19 -10.04 -14.57 15.68
C GLY A 19 -10.91 -13.34 15.42
N SER A 20 -11.92 -13.07 16.26
CA SER A 20 -12.89 -12.01 16.03
C SER A 20 -12.21 -10.65 15.95
N GLY A 21 -12.48 -9.89 14.89
CA GLY A 21 -11.94 -8.54 14.72
C GLY A 21 -10.47 -8.48 14.26
N ALA A 22 -9.77 -9.60 14.04
CA ALA A 22 -8.36 -9.57 13.61
C ALA A 22 -8.13 -8.78 12.32
N GLY A 23 -9.03 -8.91 11.33
CA GLY A 23 -8.96 -8.14 10.08
C GLY A 23 -9.25 -6.65 10.26
N ALA A 24 -10.15 -6.29 11.18
CA ALA A 24 -10.42 -4.91 11.55
C ALA A 24 -9.20 -4.31 12.27
N THR A 25 -8.61 -5.05 13.20
CA THR A 25 -7.37 -4.65 13.89
C THR A 25 -6.21 -4.45 12.92
N PHE A 26 -6.04 -5.34 11.93
CA PHE A 26 -5.03 -5.18 10.88
C PHE A 26 -5.26 -3.87 10.10
N SER A 27 -6.48 -3.67 9.60
CA SER A 27 -6.84 -2.49 8.81
C SER A 27 -6.62 -1.19 9.60
N SER A 28 -7.11 -1.15 10.83
CA SER A 28 -6.93 0.00 11.74
C SER A 28 -5.47 0.24 12.09
N GLY A 29 -4.68 -0.83 12.31
CA GLY A 29 -3.24 -0.72 12.56
C GLY A 29 -2.48 -0.16 11.36
N TYR A 30 -2.85 -0.56 10.15
CA TYR A 30 -2.25 0.00 8.93
C TYR A 30 -2.61 1.47 8.74
N ILE A 31 -3.90 1.82 8.91
CA ILE A 31 -4.37 3.22 8.83
C ILE A 31 -3.67 4.08 9.87
N TYR A 32 -3.52 3.59 11.10
CA TYR A 32 -2.79 4.27 12.15
C TYR A 32 -1.36 4.60 11.72
N GLY A 33 -0.60 3.61 11.23
CA GLY A 33 0.77 3.84 10.75
C GLY A 33 0.83 4.81 9.56
N TYR A 34 -0.09 4.68 8.61
CA TYR A 34 -0.18 5.58 7.45
C TYR A 34 -0.41 7.03 7.87
N LEU A 35 -1.33 7.28 8.82
CA LEU A 35 -1.61 8.62 9.34
C LEU A 35 -0.43 9.23 10.11
N GLN A 36 0.46 8.39 10.67
CA GLN A 36 1.69 8.83 11.31
C GLN A 36 2.84 9.10 10.32
N GLY A 37 2.61 8.90 9.01
CA GLY A 37 3.64 9.07 7.98
C GLY A 37 4.70 7.97 7.98
N TRP A 38 4.39 6.80 8.53
CA TRP A 38 5.31 5.66 8.53
C TRP A 38 5.50 5.09 7.12
N SER A 39 6.64 4.43 6.90
CA SER A 39 6.87 3.67 5.68
C SER A 39 5.85 2.53 5.49
N LEU A 40 5.76 1.99 4.27
CA LEU A 40 4.93 0.82 3.98
C LEU A 40 5.28 -0.35 4.92
N GLU A 41 6.58 -0.60 5.10
CA GLU A 41 7.07 -1.69 5.95
C GLU A 41 6.67 -1.49 7.41
N GLU A 42 6.90 -0.32 7.98
CA GLU A 42 6.54 -0.02 9.36
C GLU A 42 5.04 -0.13 9.60
N SER A 43 4.22 0.41 8.68
CA SER A 43 2.76 0.35 8.76
C SER A 43 2.25 -1.09 8.72
N VAL A 44 2.78 -1.92 7.81
CA VAL A 44 2.36 -3.33 7.70
C VAL A 44 2.88 -4.15 8.88
N ARG A 45 4.13 -3.95 9.34
CA ARG A 45 4.65 -4.63 10.54
C ARG A 45 3.79 -4.35 11.76
N PHE A 46 3.41 -3.09 11.97
CA PHE A 46 2.54 -2.72 13.08
C PHE A 46 1.14 -3.35 12.96
N ALA A 47 0.54 -3.31 11.76
CA ALA A 47 -0.76 -3.91 11.48
C ALA A 47 -0.78 -5.43 11.76
N ILE A 48 0.26 -6.16 11.28
CA ILE A 48 0.39 -7.60 11.53
C ILE A 48 0.60 -7.88 13.01
N ALA A 49 1.49 -7.13 13.68
CA ALA A 49 1.73 -7.31 15.10
C ALA A 49 0.46 -7.09 15.94
N ALA A 50 -0.31 -6.03 15.64
CA ALA A 50 -1.56 -5.73 16.33
C ALA A 50 -2.59 -6.85 16.17
N ALA A 51 -2.80 -7.31 14.93
CA ALA A 51 -3.72 -8.40 14.65
C ALA A 51 -3.28 -9.73 15.28
N SER A 52 -1.96 -10.03 15.23
CA SER A 52 -1.40 -11.26 15.81
C SER A 52 -1.51 -11.29 17.33
N LEU A 53 -1.37 -10.14 17.99
CA LEU A 53 -1.61 -10.05 19.43
C LEU A 53 -3.10 -10.18 19.76
N LYS A 54 -3.98 -9.49 19.01
CA LYS A 54 -5.42 -9.57 19.23
C LYS A 54 -5.93 -11.01 19.20
N VAL A 55 -5.44 -11.85 18.29
CA VAL A 55 -5.93 -13.24 18.22
C VAL A 55 -5.58 -14.09 19.44
N THR A 56 -4.67 -13.64 20.31
CA THR A 56 -4.25 -14.36 21.53
C THR A 56 -5.15 -14.12 22.74
N GLN A 57 -6.13 -13.22 22.66
CA GLN A 57 -7.04 -12.88 23.75
C GLN A 57 -8.50 -12.83 23.27
N SER A 58 -9.42 -13.22 24.15
CA SER A 58 -10.86 -13.14 23.86
C SER A 58 -11.37 -11.71 23.89
N GLY A 59 -12.35 -11.41 23.03
CA GLY A 59 -13.02 -10.10 22.98
C GLY A 59 -12.18 -9.02 22.32
N LEU A 60 -12.62 -7.76 22.39
CA LEU A 60 -12.04 -6.65 21.60
C LEU A 60 -10.99 -5.81 22.35
N LYS A 61 -10.41 -6.35 23.43
CA LYS A 61 -9.36 -5.65 24.18
C LYS A 61 -8.09 -5.54 23.33
N MET A 62 -7.54 -4.32 23.24
CA MET A 62 -6.34 -4.03 22.48
C MET A 62 -5.10 -3.92 23.37
N PHE A 63 -3.96 -4.33 22.83
CA PHE A 63 -2.64 -4.17 23.42
C PHE A 63 -2.16 -2.73 23.28
N SER A 64 -1.22 -2.31 24.12
CA SER A 64 -0.64 -0.97 24.04
C SER A 64 0.18 -0.79 22.75
N VAL A 65 0.28 0.45 22.28
CA VAL A 65 1.12 0.80 21.11
C VAL A 65 2.57 0.34 21.32
N LYS A 66 3.07 0.39 22.55
CA LYS A 66 4.42 -0.07 22.90
C LYS A 66 4.57 -1.57 22.65
N GLU A 67 3.68 -2.40 23.19
CA GLU A 67 3.72 -3.86 23.00
C GLU A 67 3.60 -4.26 21.53
N ILE A 68 2.72 -3.58 20.79
CA ILE A 68 2.55 -3.81 19.35
C ILE A 68 3.85 -3.47 18.61
N LYS A 69 4.49 -2.33 18.92
CA LYS A 69 5.76 -1.94 18.30
C LYS A 69 6.89 -2.90 18.67
N ASP A 70 6.94 -3.36 19.91
CA ASP A 70 7.95 -4.32 20.38
C ASP A 70 7.84 -5.63 19.59
N LEU A 71 6.63 -6.16 19.37
CA LEU A 71 6.44 -7.32 18.49
C LEU A 71 6.76 -7.02 17.02
N ALA A 72 6.30 -5.88 16.50
CA ALA A 72 6.49 -5.47 15.10
C ALA A 72 7.97 -5.45 14.66
N ARG A 73 8.88 -5.06 15.58
CA ARG A 73 10.33 -5.06 15.34
C ARG A 73 10.89 -6.46 15.09
N THR A 74 10.30 -7.49 15.67
CA THR A 74 10.75 -8.89 15.55
C THR A 74 10.28 -9.58 14.27
N LEU A 75 9.32 -9.00 13.54
CA LEU A 75 8.72 -9.65 12.38
C LEU A 75 9.69 -9.72 11.20
N ARG A 76 9.78 -10.89 10.57
CA ARG A 76 10.55 -11.10 9.35
C ARG A 76 9.85 -10.41 8.18
N VAL A 77 10.63 -9.72 7.35
CA VAL A 77 10.15 -9.04 6.15
C VAL A 77 10.94 -9.50 4.95
N ASP A 78 10.22 -9.93 3.91
CA ASP A 78 10.78 -10.11 2.58
C ASP A 78 10.45 -8.87 1.76
N ARG A 79 11.48 -8.24 1.21
CA ARG A 79 11.33 -7.15 0.25
C ARG A 79 11.45 -7.73 -1.15
N MET A 80 10.44 -7.47 -1.95
CA MET A 80 10.35 -7.97 -3.32
C MET A 80 10.33 -6.77 -4.27
N VAL A 81 11.08 -6.92 -5.35
CA VAL A 81 11.07 -5.97 -6.46
C VAL A 81 10.40 -6.68 -7.62
N TYR A 82 9.50 -5.98 -8.33
CA TYR A 82 8.96 -6.49 -9.58
C TYR A 82 10.10 -6.72 -10.58
N ARG A 83 10.38 -7.97 -10.96
CA ARG A 83 11.21 -8.29 -12.12
C ARG A 83 10.33 -8.29 -13.37
N ASP A 84 10.68 -7.49 -14.36
CA ASP A 84 10.19 -7.55 -15.74
C ASP A 84 8.66 -7.64 -15.93
N ASN A 85 7.92 -6.72 -15.31
CA ASN A 85 6.51 -6.55 -15.66
C ASN A 85 6.40 -5.81 -17.02
N GLN A 86 6.09 -6.54 -18.09
CA GLN A 86 5.86 -5.98 -19.43
C GLN A 86 4.82 -4.85 -19.40
N PHE A 87 3.79 -4.93 -18.54
CA PHE A 87 2.80 -3.87 -18.38
C PHE A 87 3.38 -2.60 -17.75
N VAL A 88 4.34 -2.71 -16.83
CA VAL A 88 5.04 -1.54 -16.25
C VAL A 88 5.95 -0.91 -17.31
N LYS A 89 6.66 -1.70 -18.11
CA LYS A 89 7.46 -1.20 -19.25
C LYS A 89 6.58 -0.47 -20.26
N ILE A 90 5.45 -1.08 -20.65
CA ILE A 90 4.44 -0.46 -21.53
C ILE A 90 3.89 0.83 -20.92
N THR A 91 3.57 0.84 -19.62
CA THR A 91 3.07 2.05 -18.92
C THR A 91 4.11 3.16 -18.85
N LYS A 92 5.40 2.82 -18.67
CA LYS A 92 6.51 3.79 -18.74
C LYS A 92 6.69 4.33 -20.16
N LEU A 93 6.52 3.49 -21.18
CA LEU A 93 6.53 3.89 -22.59
C LEU A 93 5.39 4.88 -22.91
N PHE A 94 4.21 4.70 -22.31
CA PHE A 94 3.09 5.65 -22.43
C PHE A 94 3.31 6.99 -21.71
N ARG A 95 4.34 7.10 -20.86
CA ARG A 95 4.68 8.31 -20.09
C ARG A 95 5.94 9.01 -20.59
N ILE A 96 6.45 8.65 -21.76
CA ILE A 96 7.62 9.32 -22.36
C ILE A 96 7.32 10.83 -22.46
N PRO A 97 8.17 11.71 -21.87
CA PRO A 97 8.02 13.18 -21.95
C PRO A 97 8.05 13.66 -23.41
N GLU A 98 7.27 14.69 -23.76
CA GLU A 98 7.05 15.17 -25.15
C GLU A 98 8.32 15.63 -25.89
N ASP A 99 9.39 15.79 -25.14
CA ASP A 99 10.72 16.28 -25.47
C ASP A 99 11.73 15.15 -25.75
N ASN A 100 11.30 13.89 -25.79
CA ASN A 100 12.16 12.73 -26.04
C ASN A 100 12.28 12.38 -27.54
N VAL A 101 13.50 12.09 -28.00
CA VAL A 101 13.85 11.82 -29.43
C VAL A 101 13.03 10.67 -30.05
N LEU A 102 12.52 9.76 -29.22
CA LEU A 102 11.75 8.60 -29.65
C LEU A 102 10.27 8.89 -29.98
N ILE A 103 9.78 10.12 -29.75
CA ILE A 103 8.35 10.46 -29.99
C ILE A 103 7.98 10.48 -31.45
N ASP A 104 8.92 10.84 -32.33
CA ASP A 104 8.65 10.86 -33.77
C ASP A 104 8.66 9.47 -34.40
N ASN A 105 8.99 8.42 -33.63
CA ASN A 105 8.84 7.05 -34.08
C ASN A 105 7.34 6.71 -34.26
N ILE A 106 6.98 6.25 -35.45
CA ILE A 106 5.61 5.88 -35.85
C ILE A 106 4.98 4.88 -34.85
N LEU A 107 5.77 3.94 -34.34
CA LEU A 107 5.30 2.96 -33.36
C LEU A 107 4.90 3.61 -32.04
N VAL A 108 5.63 4.64 -31.59
CA VAL A 108 5.34 5.38 -30.36
C VAL A 108 4.07 6.23 -30.52
N LYS A 109 3.87 6.85 -31.68
CA LYS A 109 2.63 7.59 -32.00
C LYS A 109 1.39 6.69 -32.01
N GLU A 110 1.46 5.55 -32.71
CA GLU A 110 0.34 4.61 -32.80
C GLU A 110 0.04 3.93 -31.46
N THR A 111 1.05 3.58 -30.68
CA THR A 111 0.84 3.04 -29.33
C THR A 111 0.23 4.08 -28.38
N ARG A 112 0.61 5.37 -28.44
CA ARG A 112 0.01 6.45 -27.63
C ARG A 112 -1.46 6.65 -27.99
N LYS A 113 -1.80 6.64 -29.29
CA LYS A 113 -3.17 6.74 -29.80
C LYS A 113 -4.05 5.55 -29.40
N LEU A 114 -3.48 4.34 -29.38
CA LEU A 114 -4.16 3.14 -28.86
C LEU A 114 -4.35 3.22 -27.35
N ALA A 115 -3.36 3.75 -26.62
CA ALA A 115 -3.44 3.96 -25.17
C ALA A 115 -4.54 4.94 -24.79
N GLU A 116 -4.70 6.05 -25.52
CA GLU A 116 -5.79 7.01 -25.32
C GLU A 116 -7.18 6.39 -25.52
N ARG A 117 -7.29 5.36 -26.37
CA ARG A 117 -8.53 4.62 -26.60
C ARG A 117 -8.82 3.56 -25.53
N LEU A 118 -7.79 2.93 -24.97
CA LEU A 118 -7.93 1.81 -24.04
C LEU A 118 -7.85 2.24 -22.56
N LEU A 119 -7.14 3.32 -22.24
CA LEU A 119 -7.01 3.79 -20.87
C LEU A 119 -8.32 4.44 -20.40
N PRO A 120 -8.85 4.04 -19.24
CA PRO A 120 -10.03 4.70 -18.69
C PRO A 120 -9.69 6.16 -18.41
N LYS A 121 -10.48 7.10 -18.97
CA LYS A 121 -10.36 8.53 -18.64
C LYS A 121 -10.49 8.67 -17.13
N ARG A 122 -9.39 9.02 -16.45
CA ARG A 122 -9.40 9.33 -15.02
C ARG A 122 -10.38 10.49 -14.80
N LYS A 123 -11.59 10.18 -14.32
CA LYS A 123 -12.47 11.19 -13.71
C LYS A 123 -11.75 11.67 -12.46
N THR A 124 -11.07 12.81 -12.60
CA THR A 124 -10.50 13.51 -11.46
C THR A 124 -11.65 14.28 -10.81
N GLU A 125 -12.45 13.61 -9.97
CA GLU A 125 -13.34 14.33 -9.07
C GLU A 125 -12.50 15.03 -8.01
N ARG A 126 -12.13 16.28 -8.27
CA ARG A 126 -11.68 17.20 -7.23
C ARG A 126 -12.90 17.56 -6.38
N LYS A 127 -13.14 16.82 -5.29
CA LYS A 127 -13.97 17.35 -4.20
C LYS A 127 -13.23 18.58 -3.66
N LYS A 128 -13.74 19.78 -3.97
CA LYS A 128 -13.33 21.02 -3.30
C LYS A 128 -13.67 20.84 -1.81
N ILE A 129 -12.67 20.58 -0.99
CA ILE A 129 -12.81 20.67 0.46
C ILE A 129 -13.11 22.15 0.73
N LYS A 130 -14.36 22.46 1.11
CA LYS A 130 -14.71 23.79 1.60
C LYS A 130 -13.89 24.02 2.87
N ARG A 131 -12.99 25.00 2.84
CA ARG A 131 -12.39 25.58 4.03
C ARG A 131 -13.50 26.32 4.77
N SER A 132 -14.13 25.67 5.73
CA SER A 132 -14.89 26.31 6.79
C SER A 132 -14.97 25.35 7.96
N LEU A 133 -14.41 25.78 9.08
CA LEU A 133 -14.55 25.34 10.48
C LEU A 133 -13.18 25.32 11.16
N VAL A 134 -12.60 26.53 11.24
CA VAL A 134 -11.85 26.97 12.41
C VAL A 134 -12.68 28.11 12.98
N GLU A 135 -13.60 27.74 13.86
CA GLU A 135 -14.03 28.55 15.00
C GLU A 135 -13.84 27.66 16.22
#